data_AF-A0AAN8JLM5-F1
#
_entry.id   AF-A0AAN8JLM5-F1
#
_cell.length_a   1.000
_cell.length_b   1.000
_cell.length_c   1.000
_cell.angle_alpha   90.00
_cell.angle_beta   90.00
_cell.angle_gamma   90.00
#
_symmetry.space_group_name_H-M   'P 1'
#
loop_
_entity.id
_entity.type
_entity.pdbx_description
1 polymer ?
#
loop_
_entity_poly.entity_id
_entity_poly.type
_entity_poly.pdbx_seq_one_letter_code
_entity_poly.pdbx_strand_id
1 'polypeptide(L)'
;MEPYMSLTVHFIDQDWKLKSINLGAIPFNDDHTGVNMAEEIKVTLQKWNLKLDDVISGTTDNASNNSTMFTALQKQQLSCFGHNLDLAVNEGLKIDTVSRAVRLVRVAVDTFTRSWKKSRDLNIKQKELNFPEHKLIHDVATRWGSTANMIHRFLEQQQPVNSVLFTDRKHWHVMPDTAIIRCLEQTDNVLFPLSKLTDTFSGDQYVTVSALVPVLEYLSGTLLKIKEGDDSSLEINLKKTILKSIQKRYESEKIKLFLSICTYLDPWYKSSYVSDEMVVKVKDHLLSILDEEIQVQEIIDVEEKMNEESDKVGLSNSNSNVCGSLTSILLQIEKKKKIQKTELTDREKLKRELHLYEDSENISSTEDPLAW
;
A
#
# COMPACT_ATOMS: atom_id res chain seq x y z
N MET A 1 17.36 0.54 -23.96
CA MET A 1 16.93 1.07 -22.66
C MET A 1 17.50 0.09 -21.66
N GLU A 2 18.43 0.54 -20.83
CA GLU A 2 18.96 -0.31 -19.76
C GLU A 2 17.90 -0.42 -18.66
N PRO A 3 17.69 -1.61 -18.12
CA PRO A 3 16.78 -1.81 -17.00
C PRO A 3 17.44 -1.39 -15.68
N TYR A 4 16.63 -0.78 -14.81
CA TYR A 4 17.07 -0.25 -13.53
C TYR A 4 16.11 -0.67 -12.43
N MET A 5 16.65 -0.86 -11.23
CA MET A 5 15.89 -1.03 -10.00
C MET A 5 16.15 0.17 -9.09
N SER A 6 15.11 0.86 -8.66
CA SER A 6 15.22 1.88 -7.62
C SER A 6 14.89 1.25 -6.27
N LEU A 7 15.74 1.47 -5.27
CA LEU A 7 15.48 1.02 -3.90
C LEU A 7 15.29 2.22 -2.98
N THR A 8 14.09 2.38 -2.45
CA THR A 8 13.74 3.42 -1.48
C THR A 8 13.40 2.76 -0.15
N VAL A 9 13.98 3.25 0.94
CA VAL A 9 13.64 2.83 2.30
C VAL A 9 12.68 3.82 2.94
N HIS A 10 11.76 3.28 3.72
CA HIS A 10 10.80 4.03 4.52
C HIS A 10 10.93 3.59 5.98
N PHE A 11 11.04 4.55 6.90
CA PHE A 11 11.17 4.29 8.33
C PHE A 11 10.69 5.48 9.16
N ILE A 12 10.48 5.26 10.46
CA ILE A 12 10.16 6.30 11.44
C ILE A 12 11.45 6.63 12.19
N ASP A 13 11.83 7.90 12.26
CA ASP A 13 13.03 8.34 12.99
C ASP A 13 12.77 8.54 14.49
N GLN A 14 13.81 8.96 15.23
CA GLN A 14 13.74 9.20 16.68
C GLN A 14 12.78 10.36 17.06
N ASP A 15 12.49 11.26 16.12
CA ASP A 15 11.55 12.36 16.29
C ASP A 15 10.12 11.94 15.90
N TRP A 16 9.87 10.65 15.70
CA TRP A 16 8.59 10.10 15.23
C TRP A 16 8.14 10.66 13.87
N LYS A 17 9.10 10.96 12.98
CA LYS A 17 8.81 11.44 11.63
C LYS A 17 9.04 10.35 10.60
N LEU A 18 8.07 10.19 9.70
CA LEU A 18 8.22 9.32 8.53
C LEU A 18 9.32 9.88 7.60
N LYS A 19 10.26 9.01 7.22
CA LYS A 19 11.30 9.29 6.24
C LYS A 19 11.13 8.42 5.01
N SER A 20 11.49 8.97 3.86
CA SER A 20 11.59 8.30 2.58
C SER A 20 12.96 8.65 1.98
N ILE A 21 13.84 7.66 1.86
CA ILE A 21 15.21 7.87 1.37
C ILE A 21 15.48 6.90 0.24
N ASN A 22 15.77 7.44 -0.95
CA ASN A 22 16.23 6.63 -2.09
C ASN A 22 17.69 6.24 -1.86
N LEU A 23 17.96 4.94 -1.71
CA LEU A 23 19.29 4.38 -1.52
C LEU A 23 20.07 4.27 -2.84
N GLY A 24 19.38 4.30 -3.98
CA GLY A 24 19.99 4.32 -5.30
C GLY A 24 19.09 3.82 -6.42
N ALA A 25 19.46 4.20 -7.65
CA ALA A 25 18.98 3.61 -8.89
C ALA A 25 20.08 2.69 -9.44
N ILE A 26 19.85 1.39 -9.40
CA ILE A 26 20.84 0.36 -9.65
C ILE A 26 20.63 -0.18 -11.06
N PRO A 27 21.60 -0.01 -11.99
CA PRO A 27 21.53 -0.64 -13.30
C PRO A 27 21.63 -2.15 -13.17
N PHE A 28 20.74 -2.89 -13.83
CA PHE A 28 20.86 -4.35 -13.93
C PHE A 28 21.60 -4.74 -15.20
N ASN A 29 22.87 -5.11 -15.03
CA ASN A 29 23.71 -5.61 -16.13
C ASN A 29 23.59 -7.14 -16.33
N ASP A 30 22.99 -7.84 -15.37
CA ASP A 30 22.78 -9.29 -15.38
C ASP A 30 21.34 -9.69 -15.76
N ASP A 31 21.10 -10.99 -15.90
CA ASP A 31 19.76 -11.55 -16.10
C ASP A 31 18.80 -11.12 -14.98
N HIS A 32 17.59 -10.72 -15.36
CA HIS A 32 16.56 -10.14 -14.49
C HIS A 32 15.83 -11.19 -13.67
N THR A 33 16.57 -12.07 -12.99
CA THR A 33 15.99 -13.09 -12.13
C THR A 33 15.69 -12.49 -10.75
N GLY A 34 14.63 -12.98 -10.10
CA GLY A 34 14.29 -12.54 -8.73
C GLY A 34 15.42 -12.78 -7.72
N VAL A 35 16.21 -13.82 -7.92
CA VAL A 35 17.34 -14.16 -7.03
C VAL A 35 18.46 -13.12 -7.16
N ASN A 36 18.82 -12.71 -8.38
CA ASN A 36 19.81 -11.66 -8.60
C ASN A 36 19.35 -10.32 -8.00
N MET A 37 18.07 -10.00 -8.13
CA MET A 37 17.51 -8.79 -7.50
C MET A 37 17.56 -8.84 -5.98
N ALA A 38 17.31 -10.00 -5.37
CA ALA A 38 17.43 -10.18 -3.93
C ALA A 38 18.86 -9.97 -3.43
N GLU A 39 19.85 -10.48 -4.18
CA GLU A 39 21.27 -10.29 -3.83
C GLU A 39 21.68 -8.82 -3.95
N GLU A 40 21.26 -8.13 -5.01
CA GLU A 40 21.57 -6.71 -5.17
C GLU A 40 20.92 -5.84 -4.07
N ILE A 41 19.72 -6.18 -3.61
CA ILE A 41 19.11 -5.55 -2.44
C ILE A 41 19.98 -5.75 -1.20
N LYS A 42 20.45 -6.98 -0.93
CA LYS A 42 21.33 -7.24 0.22
C LYS A 42 22.64 -6.46 0.14
N VAL A 43 23.28 -6.44 -1.02
CA VAL A 43 24.50 -5.67 -1.27
C VAL A 43 24.26 -4.17 -1.05
N THR A 44 23.13 -3.65 -1.52
CA THR A 44 22.77 -2.24 -1.34
C THR A 44 22.52 -1.91 0.13
N LEU A 45 21.76 -2.73 0.86
CA LEU A 45 21.54 -2.53 2.29
C LEU A 45 22.88 -2.55 3.06
N GLN A 46 23.78 -3.48 2.75
CA GLN A 46 25.12 -3.55 3.35
C GLN A 46 25.96 -2.29 3.08
N LYS A 47 25.94 -1.74 1.85
CA LYS A 47 26.62 -0.47 1.53
C LYS A 47 26.16 0.69 2.41
N TRP A 48 24.91 0.66 2.85
CA TRP A 48 24.31 1.65 3.73
C TRP A 48 24.34 1.26 5.22
N ASN A 49 25.05 0.19 5.59
CA ASN A 49 25.08 -0.38 6.95
C ASN A 49 23.69 -0.72 7.52
N LEU A 50 22.77 -1.15 6.65
CA LEU A 50 21.43 -1.61 7.03
C LEU A 50 21.38 -3.14 7.04
N LYS A 51 20.67 -3.71 8.02
CA LYS A 51 20.46 -5.16 8.09
C LYS A 51 19.17 -5.53 7.38
N LEU A 52 19.17 -6.68 6.71
CA LEU A 52 17.95 -7.21 6.11
C LEU A 52 16.92 -7.57 7.18
N ASP A 53 17.34 -8.00 8.38
CA ASP A 53 16.45 -8.39 9.47
C ASP A 53 15.54 -7.25 9.92
N ASP A 54 16.04 -6.01 9.90
CA ASP A 54 15.29 -4.78 10.22
C ASP A 54 14.21 -4.44 9.17
N VAL A 55 14.25 -5.07 7.99
CA VAL A 55 13.24 -4.86 6.94
C VAL A 55 12.00 -5.68 7.25
N ILE A 56 10.89 -5.02 7.56
CA ILE A 56 9.60 -5.69 7.84
C ILE A 56 8.92 -6.18 6.56
N SER A 57 8.88 -5.33 5.53
CA SER A 57 8.22 -5.63 4.27
C SER A 57 8.77 -4.78 3.12
N GLY A 58 8.39 -5.10 1.89
CA GLY A 58 8.64 -4.23 0.75
C GLY A 58 7.48 -4.21 -0.23
N THR A 59 7.31 -3.06 -0.90
CA THR A 59 6.22 -2.84 -1.85
C THR A 59 6.75 -2.81 -3.28
N THR A 60 6.14 -3.58 -4.17
CA THR A 60 6.54 -3.67 -5.59
C THR A 60 5.32 -3.87 -6.50
N ASP A 61 5.51 -3.79 -7.82
CA ASP A 61 4.49 -4.24 -8.77
C ASP A 61 4.35 -5.78 -8.77
N ASN A 62 3.39 -6.30 -9.54
CA ASN A 62 3.08 -7.73 -9.56
C ASN A 62 3.91 -8.54 -10.56
N ALA A 63 5.10 -8.06 -10.97
CA ALA A 63 5.98 -8.85 -11.82
C ALA A 63 6.41 -10.15 -11.10
N SER A 64 6.43 -11.27 -11.83
CA SER A 64 6.78 -12.60 -11.28
C SER A 64 8.14 -12.61 -10.59
N ASN A 65 9.09 -11.84 -11.15
CA ASN A 65 10.45 -11.77 -10.63
C ASN A 65 10.49 -11.10 -9.24
N ASN A 66 9.58 -10.17 -8.93
CA ASN A 66 9.48 -9.57 -7.60
C ASN A 66 9.03 -10.60 -6.56
N SER A 67 8.08 -11.47 -6.90
CA SER A 67 7.64 -12.53 -5.99
C SER A 67 8.76 -13.53 -5.70
N THR A 68 9.53 -13.92 -6.72
CA THR A 68 10.74 -14.73 -6.51
C THR A 68 11.78 -14.01 -5.65
N MET A 69 11.96 -12.70 -5.85
CA MET A 69 12.87 -11.85 -5.06
C MET A 69 12.49 -11.83 -3.57
N PHE A 70 11.23 -11.53 -3.23
CA PHE A 70 10.79 -11.51 -1.83
C PHE A 70 10.78 -12.89 -1.18
N THR A 71 10.56 -13.95 -1.97
CA THR A 71 10.74 -15.32 -1.49
C THR A 71 12.20 -15.59 -1.12
N ALA A 72 13.15 -15.15 -1.96
CA ALA A 72 14.59 -15.29 -1.68
C ALA A 72 15.07 -14.41 -0.52
N LEU A 73 14.45 -13.23 -0.31
CA LEU A 73 14.70 -12.37 0.85
C LEU A 73 14.02 -12.88 2.13
N GLN A 74 13.06 -13.80 2.01
CA GLN A 74 12.19 -14.25 3.11
C GLN A 74 11.45 -13.09 3.80
N LYS A 75 11.10 -12.05 3.04
CA LYS A 75 10.38 -10.86 3.53
C LYS A 75 8.97 -10.79 2.97
N GLN A 76 8.11 -10.06 3.67
CA GLN A 76 6.73 -9.86 3.21
C GLN A 76 6.72 -8.92 1.99
N GLN A 77 6.18 -9.40 0.87
CA GLN A 77 5.86 -8.57 -0.27
C GLN A 77 4.45 -7.98 -0.10
N LEU A 78 4.32 -6.67 -0.30
CA LEU A 78 3.04 -6.03 -0.56
C LEU A 78 2.98 -5.60 -2.03
N SER A 79 1.91 -6.00 -2.72
CA SER A 79 1.64 -5.50 -4.06
C SER A 79 1.21 -4.03 -3.99
N CYS A 80 1.78 -3.19 -4.84
CA CYS A 80 1.40 -1.78 -4.95
C CYS A 80 -0.12 -1.66 -5.14
N PHE A 81 -0.79 -0.94 -4.23
CA PHE A 81 -2.24 -0.76 -4.28
C PHE A 81 -2.69 -0.12 -5.58
N GLY A 82 -1.96 0.92 -6.01
CA GLY A 82 -2.06 1.47 -7.34
C GLY A 82 -2.05 0.32 -8.34
N HIS A 83 -0.92 -0.29 -8.61
CA HIS A 83 -0.83 -1.34 -9.64
C HIS A 83 -1.96 -2.39 -9.60
N ASN A 84 -2.39 -2.83 -8.41
CA ASN A 84 -3.56 -3.71 -8.23
C ASN A 84 -4.88 -3.11 -8.75
N LEU A 85 -5.17 -1.86 -8.47
CA LEU A 85 -6.38 -1.17 -8.92
C LEU A 85 -6.37 -0.93 -10.44
N ASP A 86 -5.24 -0.65 -11.08
CA ASP A 86 -5.18 -0.46 -12.56
C ASP A 86 -5.35 -1.79 -13.26
N LEU A 87 -4.75 -2.85 -12.74
CA LEU A 87 -5.04 -4.20 -13.24
C LEU A 87 -6.53 -4.54 -13.09
N ALA A 88 -7.19 -4.14 -12.00
CA ALA A 88 -8.62 -4.35 -11.82
C ALA A 88 -9.47 -3.54 -12.81
N VAL A 89 -9.13 -2.27 -13.01
CA VAL A 89 -9.76 -1.40 -14.03
C VAL A 89 -9.56 -1.96 -15.43
N ASN A 90 -8.37 -2.44 -15.76
CA ASN A 90 -8.04 -3.06 -17.03
C ASN A 90 -8.87 -4.33 -17.30
N GLU A 91 -9.23 -5.12 -16.29
CA GLU A 91 -10.20 -6.21 -16.47
C GLU A 91 -11.59 -5.67 -16.85
N GLY A 92 -12.03 -4.56 -16.26
CA GLY A 92 -13.28 -3.89 -16.66
C GLY A 92 -13.25 -3.34 -18.08
N LEU A 93 -12.11 -2.78 -18.50
CA LEU A 93 -11.91 -2.23 -19.86
C LEU A 93 -11.91 -3.32 -20.95
N LYS A 94 -11.71 -4.59 -20.60
CA LYS A 94 -11.80 -5.73 -21.53
C LYS A 94 -13.23 -6.11 -21.91
N ILE A 95 -14.25 -5.60 -21.22
CA ILE A 95 -15.65 -5.81 -21.60
C ILE A 95 -15.84 -5.32 -23.05
N ASP A 96 -16.37 -6.17 -23.94
CA ASP A 96 -16.35 -5.94 -25.39
C ASP A 96 -16.91 -4.56 -25.81
N THR A 97 -18.04 -4.15 -25.23
CA THR A 97 -18.67 -2.85 -25.52
C THR A 97 -17.79 -1.68 -25.09
N VAL A 98 -17.11 -1.79 -23.94
CA VAL A 98 -16.21 -0.77 -23.41
C VAL A 98 -14.93 -0.72 -24.25
N SER A 99 -14.33 -1.87 -24.50
CA SER A 99 -13.12 -2.02 -25.31
C SER A 99 -13.28 -1.39 -26.70
N ARG A 100 -14.41 -1.63 -27.37
CA ARG A 100 -14.72 -1.02 -28.67
C ARG A 100 -14.87 0.50 -28.59
N ALA A 101 -15.58 1.01 -27.58
CA ALA A 101 -15.76 2.45 -27.37
C ALA A 101 -14.43 3.16 -27.08
N VAL A 102 -13.63 2.61 -26.15
CA VAL A 102 -12.31 3.14 -25.79
C VAL A 102 -11.36 3.13 -26.98
N ARG A 103 -11.35 2.05 -27.79
CA ARG A 103 -10.53 1.99 -29.00
C ARG A 103 -10.91 3.08 -30.00
N LEU A 104 -12.20 3.33 -30.22
CA LEU A 104 -12.65 4.40 -31.13
C LEU A 104 -12.19 5.77 -30.63
N VAL A 105 -12.41 6.07 -29.34
CA VAL A 105 -11.98 7.34 -28.73
C VAL A 105 -10.48 7.51 -28.79
N ARG A 106 -9.69 6.45 -28.56
CA ARG A 106 -8.23 6.50 -28.67
C ARG A 106 -7.80 6.94 -30.08
N VAL A 107 -8.43 6.39 -31.12
CA VAL A 107 -8.15 6.80 -32.51
C VAL A 107 -8.60 8.24 -32.77
N ALA A 108 -9.76 8.64 -32.25
CA ALA A 108 -10.26 10.00 -32.36
C ALA A 108 -9.28 11.00 -31.71
N VAL A 109 -8.87 10.75 -30.46
CA VAL A 109 -7.90 11.58 -29.74
C VAL A 109 -6.54 11.64 -30.46
N ASP A 110 -6.01 10.50 -30.90
CA ASP A 110 -4.75 10.42 -31.65
C ASP A 110 -4.80 11.26 -32.94
N THR A 111 -5.96 11.34 -33.57
CA THR A 111 -6.16 12.12 -34.78
C THR A 111 -5.93 13.62 -34.55
N PHE A 112 -6.35 14.16 -33.40
CA PHE A 112 -6.15 15.59 -33.07
C PHE A 112 -4.73 15.89 -32.61
N THR A 113 -4.24 15.07 -31.70
CA THR A 113 -2.97 15.27 -30.98
C THR A 113 -1.75 15.05 -31.88
N ARG A 114 -1.83 14.16 -32.87
CA ARG A 114 -0.76 13.94 -33.86
C ARG A 114 -0.79 14.95 -35.02
N SER A 115 -1.78 15.84 -35.07
CA SER A 115 -1.95 16.81 -36.16
C SER A 115 -2.09 18.22 -35.63
N TRP A 116 -1.07 19.05 -35.84
CA TRP A 116 -1.11 20.46 -35.47
C TRP A 116 -2.33 21.18 -36.06
N LYS A 117 -2.67 20.91 -37.33
CA LYS A 117 -3.83 21.50 -38.00
C LYS A 117 -5.13 21.18 -37.25
N LYS A 118 -5.35 19.91 -36.87
CA LYS A 118 -6.55 19.50 -36.15
C LYS A 118 -6.61 20.01 -34.73
N SER A 119 -5.48 20.04 -34.03
CA SER A 119 -5.37 20.67 -32.72
C SER A 119 -5.74 22.16 -32.77
N ARG A 120 -5.29 22.87 -33.82
CA ARG A 120 -5.66 24.28 -34.04
C ARG A 120 -7.15 24.41 -34.36
N ASP A 121 -7.67 23.59 -35.26
CA ASP A 121 -9.08 23.64 -35.66
C ASP A 121 -10.01 23.29 -34.46
N LEU A 122 -9.58 22.40 -33.56
CA LEU A 122 -10.23 22.14 -32.27
C LEU A 122 -10.26 23.38 -31.38
N ASN A 123 -9.13 24.09 -31.23
CA ASN A 123 -9.08 25.31 -30.42
C ASN A 123 -10.01 26.41 -30.96
N ILE A 124 -10.13 26.54 -32.29
CA ILE A 124 -11.09 27.45 -32.92
C ILE A 124 -12.52 27.05 -32.54
N LYS A 125 -12.87 25.76 -32.67
CA LYS A 125 -14.21 25.27 -32.31
C LYS A 125 -14.52 25.37 -30.82
N GLN A 126 -13.53 25.19 -29.95
CA GLN A 126 -13.68 25.42 -28.51
C GLN A 126 -14.09 26.88 -28.24
N LYS A 127 -13.43 27.86 -28.87
CA LYS A 127 -13.78 29.29 -28.73
C LYS A 127 -15.15 29.61 -29.29
N GLU A 128 -15.47 29.13 -30.48
CA GLU A 128 -16.77 29.38 -31.13
C GLU A 128 -17.95 28.82 -30.30
N LEU A 129 -17.74 27.70 -29.62
CA LEU A 129 -18.77 27.03 -28.81
C LEU A 129 -18.71 27.40 -27.32
N ASN A 130 -17.80 28.29 -26.90
CA ASN A 130 -17.54 28.68 -25.50
C ASN A 130 -17.16 27.51 -24.57
N PHE A 131 -16.36 26.55 -25.08
CA PHE A 131 -15.79 25.46 -24.29
C PHE A 131 -14.42 25.85 -23.70
N PRO A 132 -14.00 25.23 -22.58
CA PRO A 132 -12.63 25.34 -22.10
C PRO A 132 -11.61 24.91 -23.16
N GLU A 133 -10.54 25.68 -23.32
CA GLU A 133 -9.47 25.43 -24.31
C GLU A 133 -8.49 24.32 -23.88
N HIS A 134 -9.03 23.20 -23.42
CA HIS A 134 -8.22 22.07 -22.97
C HIS A 134 -7.72 21.23 -24.14
N LYS A 135 -6.45 20.80 -24.06
CA LYS A 135 -5.91 19.79 -24.97
C LYS A 135 -6.49 18.41 -24.63
N LEU A 136 -6.70 17.58 -25.65
CA LEU A 136 -7.05 16.19 -25.45
C LEU A 136 -5.88 15.43 -24.81
N ILE A 137 -6.21 14.45 -23.97
CA ILE A 137 -5.24 13.64 -23.23
C ILE A 137 -5.09 12.31 -23.94
N HIS A 138 -3.86 11.92 -24.29
CA HIS A 138 -3.59 10.60 -24.82
C HIS A 138 -3.69 9.53 -23.75
N ASP A 139 -4.25 8.40 -24.16
CA ASP A 139 -4.14 7.16 -23.42
C ASP A 139 -2.75 6.54 -23.63
N VAL A 140 -2.06 6.27 -22.53
CA VAL A 140 -0.70 5.74 -22.51
C VAL A 140 -0.76 4.47 -21.69
N ALA A 141 -0.68 3.31 -22.36
CA ALA A 141 -0.88 2.01 -21.72
C ALA A 141 0.06 1.75 -20.52
N THR A 142 1.22 2.40 -20.49
CA THR A 142 2.20 2.30 -19.38
C THR A 142 1.99 3.34 -18.28
N ARG A 143 1.08 4.30 -18.45
CA ARG A 143 0.82 5.39 -17.51
C ARG A 143 -0.54 5.21 -16.86
N TRP A 144 -0.48 5.05 -15.54
CA TRP A 144 -1.60 4.99 -14.63
C TRP A 144 -2.75 5.94 -14.97
N GLY A 145 -4.00 5.43 -14.98
CA GLY A 145 -5.21 6.26 -15.09
C GLY A 145 -5.38 7.02 -16.40
N SER A 146 -4.49 6.83 -17.38
CA SER A 146 -4.50 7.59 -18.64
C SER A 146 -5.73 7.30 -19.49
N THR A 147 -6.24 6.07 -19.50
CA THR A 147 -7.51 5.74 -20.17
C THR A 147 -8.69 6.48 -19.54
N ALA A 148 -8.81 6.50 -18.21
CA ALA A 148 -9.90 7.22 -17.53
C ALA A 148 -9.82 8.72 -17.80
N ASN A 149 -8.63 9.31 -17.70
CA ASN A 149 -8.40 10.72 -18.00
C ASN A 149 -8.69 11.07 -19.47
N MET A 150 -8.36 10.18 -20.41
CA MET A 150 -8.69 10.34 -21.83
C MET A 150 -10.21 10.37 -22.02
N ILE A 151 -10.94 9.40 -21.45
CA ILE A 151 -12.39 9.31 -21.57
C ILE A 151 -13.04 10.58 -21.00
N HIS A 152 -12.67 10.96 -19.77
CA HIS A 152 -13.21 12.14 -19.10
C HIS A 152 -12.97 13.41 -19.91
N ARG A 153 -11.73 13.65 -20.37
CA ARG A 153 -11.39 14.81 -21.21
C ARG A 153 -12.11 14.78 -22.55
N PHE A 154 -12.26 13.61 -23.16
CA PHE A 154 -12.96 13.46 -24.42
C PHE A 154 -14.44 13.82 -24.30
N LEU A 155 -15.11 13.33 -23.25
CA LEU A 155 -16.51 13.64 -22.96
C LEU A 155 -16.72 15.14 -22.72
N GLU A 156 -15.83 15.79 -21.95
CA GLU A 156 -15.85 17.25 -21.75
C GLU A 156 -15.75 18.01 -23.09
N GLN A 157 -14.97 17.49 -24.04
CA GLN A 157 -14.66 18.15 -25.32
C GLN A 157 -15.42 17.56 -26.52
N GLN A 158 -16.45 16.74 -26.26
CA GLN A 158 -17.13 15.95 -27.28
C GLN A 158 -17.72 16.82 -28.40
N GLN A 159 -18.38 17.93 -28.05
CA GLN A 159 -19.05 18.80 -29.02
C GLN A 159 -18.06 19.51 -29.96
N PRO A 160 -17.01 20.19 -29.47
CA PRO A 160 -15.96 20.74 -30.33
C PRO A 160 -15.28 19.67 -31.21
N VAL A 161 -14.96 18.50 -30.64
CA VAL A 161 -14.33 17.39 -31.36
C VAL A 161 -15.20 16.91 -32.51
N ASN A 162 -16.48 16.63 -32.24
CA ASN A 162 -17.43 16.17 -33.25
C ASN A 162 -17.65 17.23 -34.33
N SER A 163 -17.65 18.52 -33.97
CA SER A 163 -17.77 19.62 -34.94
C SER A 163 -16.60 19.66 -35.93
N VAL A 164 -15.37 19.42 -35.46
CA VAL A 164 -14.21 19.32 -36.36
C VAL A 164 -14.30 18.07 -37.23
N LEU A 165 -14.60 16.90 -36.63
CA LEU A 165 -14.71 15.63 -37.36
C LEU A 165 -15.83 15.66 -38.41
N PHE A 166 -16.91 16.38 -38.17
CA PHE A 166 -18.03 16.54 -39.10
C PHE A 166 -17.57 17.16 -40.42
N THR A 167 -16.68 18.15 -40.33
CA THR A 167 -16.15 18.86 -41.51
C THR A 167 -14.99 18.12 -42.19
N ASP A 168 -14.38 17.13 -41.52
CA ASP A 168 -13.26 16.37 -42.05
C ASP A 168 -13.69 15.00 -42.61
N ARG A 169 -13.99 14.97 -43.91
CA ARG A 169 -14.39 13.75 -44.64
C ARG A 169 -13.43 12.58 -44.47
N LYS A 170 -12.12 12.83 -44.25
CA LYS A 170 -11.13 11.74 -44.10
C LYS A 170 -11.27 11.03 -42.76
N HIS A 171 -11.70 11.74 -41.71
CA HIS A 171 -11.75 11.22 -40.34
C HIS A 171 -13.18 11.20 -39.77
N TRP A 172 -14.20 11.44 -40.58
CA TRP A 172 -15.61 11.29 -40.20
C TRP A 172 -15.90 9.95 -39.51
N HIS A 173 -15.29 8.86 -39.99
CA HIS A 173 -15.52 7.51 -39.49
C HIS A 173 -15.07 7.27 -38.03
N VAL A 174 -14.27 8.18 -37.44
CA VAL A 174 -13.87 8.10 -36.02
C VAL A 174 -14.76 8.92 -35.10
N MET A 175 -15.77 9.60 -35.65
CA MET A 175 -16.77 10.31 -34.85
C MET A 175 -17.63 9.28 -34.10
N PRO A 176 -17.67 9.32 -32.76
CA PRO A 176 -18.50 8.41 -31.98
C PRO A 176 -19.99 8.73 -32.17
N ASP A 177 -20.78 7.67 -32.34
CA ASP A 177 -22.23 7.75 -32.32
C ASP A 177 -22.78 7.86 -30.88
N THR A 178 -24.09 8.07 -30.76
CA THR A 178 -24.77 8.19 -29.46
C THR A 178 -24.60 6.95 -28.57
N ALA A 179 -24.51 5.75 -29.14
CA ALA A 179 -24.35 4.53 -28.37
C ALA A 179 -22.94 4.43 -27.77
N ILE A 180 -21.93 4.84 -28.52
CA ILE A 180 -20.55 4.94 -28.04
C ILE A 180 -20.44 6.02 -26.96
N ILE A 181 -21.02 7.21 -27.16
CA ILE A 181 -21.00 8.27 -26.15
C ILE A 181 -21.63 7.79 -24.85
N ARG A 182 -22.82 7.18 -24.90
CA ARG A 182 -23.47 6.63 -23.71
C ARG A 182 -22.62 5.56 -23.01
N CYS A 183 -21.95 4.69 -23.78
CA CYS A 183 -21.03 3.69 -23.23
C CYS A 183 -19.86 4.35 -22.48
N LEU A 184 -19.30 5.43 -23.04
CA LEU A 184 -18.21 6.18 -22.43
C LEU A 184 -18.65 6.92 -21.16
N GLU A 185 -19.81 7.55 -21.15
CA GLU A 185 -20.38 8.21 -19.97
C GLU A 185 -20.56 7.21 -18.82
N GLN A 186 -21.17 6.06 -19.10
CA GLN A 186 -21.33 4.97 -18.13
C GLN A 186 -19.98 4.41 -17.63
N THR A 187 -18.98 4.36 -18.51
CA THR A 187 -17.62 3.94 -18.13
C THR A 187 -16.94 5.00 -17.25
N ASP A 188 -17.07 6.28 -17.60
CA ASP A 188 -16.48 7.42 -16.87
C ASP A 188 -17.05 7.53 -15.45
N ASN A 189 -18.36 7.35 -15.29
CA ASN A 189 -19.04 7.33 -14.00
C ASN A 189 -18.42 6.34 -13.01
N VAL A 190 -17.90 5.20 -13.50
CA VAL A 190 -17.24 4.18 -12.67
C VAL A 190 -15.74 4.47 -12.53
N LEU A 191 -15.04 4.80 -13.62
CA LEU A 191 -13.58 4.88 -13.63
C LEU A 191 -13.03 6.19 -13.07
N PHE A 192 -13.71 7.32 -13.28
CA PHE A 192 -13.19 8.62 -12.87
C PHE A 192 -13.07 8.77 -11.34
N PRO A 193 -14.05 8.34 -10.52
CA PRO A 193 -13.89 8.30 -9.06
C PRO A 193 -12.72 7.41 -8.61
N LEU A 194 -12.49 6.27 -9.28
CA LEU A 194 -11.38 5.37 -8.99
C LEU A 194 -10.04 6.03 -9.32
N SER A 195 -9.93 6.76 -10.43
CA SER A 195 -8.72 7.50 -10.78
C SER A 195 -8.36 8.53 -9.73
N LYS A 196 -9.35 9.30 -9.24
CA LYS A 196 -9.13 10.28 -8.16
C LYS A 196 -8.67 9.63 -6.86
N LEU A 197 -9.24 8.47 -6.51
CA LEU A 197 -8.80 7.74 -5.33
C LEU A 197 -7.31 7.38 -5.42
N THR A 198 -6.84 6.92 -6.59
CA THR A 198 -5.43 6.53 -6.72
C THR A 198 -4.48 7.71 -6.69
N ASP A 199 -4.88 8.87 -7.23
CA ASP A 199 -4.07 10.09 -7.12
C ASP A 199 -3.86 10.45 -5.63
N THR A 200 -4.90 10.28 -4.80
CA THR A 200 -4.81 10.41 -3.33
C THR A 200 -4.01 9.28 -2.66
N PHE A 201 -3.82 8.12 -3.28
CA PHE A 201 -3.01 7.02 -2.73
C PHE A 201 -1.57 6.98 -3.25
N SER A 202 -1.19 7.96 -4.07
CA SER A 202 0.14 8.08 -4.66
C SER A 202 1.06 9.02 -3.88
N GLY A 203 0.62 9.53 -2.72
CA GLY A 203 1.44 10.34 -1.82
C GLY A 203 2.46 9.51 -1.03
N ASP A 204 3.61 10.12 -0.73
CA ASP A 204 4.73 9.51 0.00
C ASP A 204 5.03 10.20 1.35
N GLN A 205 4.25 11.22 1.71
CA GLN A 205 4.45 12.04 2.92
C GLN A 205 3.60 11.60 4.12
N TYR A 206 2.80 10.55 3.99
CA TYR A 206 1.95 10.02 5.05
C TYR A 206 1.89 8.49 4.99
N VAL A 207 1.51 7.88 6.11
CA VAL A 207 1.33 6.43 6.20
C VAL A 207 0.15 6.02 5.32
N THR A 208 0.40 5.15 4.34
CA THR A 208 -0.63 4.71 3.38
C THR A 208 -1.10 3.28 3.61
N VAL A 209 -0.26 2.43 4.20
CA VAL A 209 -0.56 1.00 4.36
C VAL A 209 -1.65 0.73 5.40
N SER A 210 -1.70 1.51 6.49
CA SER A 210 -2.74 1.40 7.51
C SER A 210 -4.12 1.82 7.00
N ALA A 211 -4.17 2.77 6.07
CA ALA A 211 -5.40 3.21 5.40
C ALA A 211 -5.93 2.20 4.36
N LEU A 212 -5.16 1.16 4.02
CA LEU A 212 -5.52 0.27 2.92
C LEU A 212 -6.78 -0.55 3.21
N VAL A 213 -6.97 -1.07 4.42
CA VAL A 213 -8.20 -1.78 4.80
C VAL A 213 -9.43 -0.85 4.73
N PRO A 214 -9.43 0.34 5.38
CA PRO A 214 -10.51 1.32 5.23
C PRO A 214 -10.82 1.66 3.77
N VAL A 215 -9.80 1.75 2.91
CA VAL A 215 -10.00 2.10 1.51
C VAL A 215 -10.50 0.96 0.65
N LEU A 216 -10.11 -0.27 0.93
CA LEU A 216 -10.74 -1.45 0.31
C LEU A 216 -12.22 -1.56 0.69
N GLU A 217 -12.57 -1.21 1.92
CA GLU A 217 -13.96 -1.13 2.38
C GLU A 217 -14.70 0.04 1.70
N TYR A 218 -14.11 1.24 1.63
CA TYR A 218 -14.69 2.38 0.93
C TYR A 218 -14.93 2.10 -0.56
N LEU A 219 -13.96 1.44 -1.22
CA LEU A 219 -14.09 0.97 -2.60
C LEU A 219 -15.29 0.05 -2.76
N SER A 220 -15.42 -0.96 -1.91
CA SER A 220 -16.46 -1.99 -2.00
C SER A 220 -17.84 -1.46 -1.59
N GLY A 221 -17.89 -0.65 -0.54
CA GLY A 221 -19.11 -0.16 0.10
C GLY A 221 -19.65 1.15 -0.46
N THR A 222 -18.81 1.94 -1.17
CA THR A 222 -19.22 3.25 -1.72
C THR A 222 -19.01 3.34 -3.22
N LEU A 223 -17.77 3.20 -3.71
CA LEU A 223 -17.46 3.49 -5.13
C LEU A 223 -17.97 2.40 -6.08
N LEU A 224 -17.80 1.13 -5.70
CA LEU A 224 -18.18 -0.04 -6.49
C LEU A 224 -19.47 -0.69 -5.99
N LYS A 225 -20.14 -0.09 -5.00
CA LYS A 225 -21.44 -0.56 -4.55
C LYS A 225 -22.46 -0.44 -5.69
N ILE A 226 -23.17 -1.54 -5.91
CA ILE A 226 -24.25 -1.62 -6.89
C ILE A 226 -25.45 -0.87 -6.32
N LYS A 227 -25.94 0.11 -7.07
CA LYS A 227 -27.15 0.87 -6.76
C LYS A 227 -28.27 0.34 -7.65
N GLU A 228 -29.06 -0.57 -7.10
CA GLU A 228 -30.17 -1.18 -7.83
C GLU A 228 -31.18 -0.11 -8.29
N GLY A 229 -31.47 -0.06 -9.58
CA GLY A 229 -32.37 0.92 -10.20
C GLY A 229 -31.68 2.17 -10.75
N ASP A 230 -30.55 2.59 -10.17
CA ASP A 230 -29.77 3.75 -10.64
C ASP A 230 -28.68 3.35 -11.64
N ASP A 231 -27.96 2.26 -11.35
CA ASP A 231 -26.87 1.79 -12.20
C ASP A 231 -27.41 1.07 -13.45
N SER A 232 -26.87 1.42 -14.60
CA SER A 232 -27.09 0.69 -15.84
C SER A 232 -26.49 -0.71 -15.82
N SER A 233 -26.94 -1.58 -16.72
CA SER A 233 -26.38 -2.94 -16.85
C SER A 233 -24.87 -2.95 -17.12
N LEU A 234 -24.36 -1.94 -17.84
CA LEU A 234 -22.94 -1.78 -18.11
C LEU A 234 -22.16 -1.37 -16.86
N GLU A 235 -22.66 -0.38 -16.11
CA GLU A 235 -22.06 0.06 -14.85
C GLU A 235 -22.02 -1.07 -13.82
N ILE A 236 -23.11 -1.84 -13.69
CA ILE A 236 -23.16 -3.02 -12.82
C ILE A 236 -22.08 -4.04 -13.23
N ASN A 237 -21.94 -4.32 -14.52
CA ASN A 237 -20.96 -5.27 -15.01
C ASN A 237 -19.52 -4.79 -14.77
N LEU A 238 -19.24 -3.50 -15.03
CA LEU A 238 -17.96 -2.85 -14.73
C LEU A 238 -17.64 -2.94 -13.24
N LYS A 239 -18.54 -2.48 -12.38
CA LYS A 239 -18.37 -2.51 -10.91
C LYS A 239 -18.09 -3.92 -10.41
N LYS A 240 -18.88 -4.92 -10.84
CA LYS A 240 -18.68 -6.33 -10.46
C LYS A 240 -17.33 -6.86 -10.93
N THR A 241 -16.93 -6.57 -12.16
CA THR A 241 -15.67 -7.06 -12.75
C THR A 241 -14.47 -6.49 -12.00
N ILE A 242 -14.48 -5.17 -11.76
CA ILE A 242 -13.41 -4.47 -11.04
C ILE A 242 -13.36 -4.95 -9.58
N LEU A 243 -14.51 -5.01 -8.90
CA LEU A 243 -14.61 -5.43 -7.50
C LEU A 243 -14.08 -6.87 -7.30
N LYS A 244 -14.49 -7.80 -8.17
CA LYS A 244 -14.01 -9.18 -8.13
C LYS A 244 -12.49 -9.25 -8.35
N SER A 245 -11.97 -8.46 -9.29
CA SER A 245 -10.54 -8.43 -9.59
C SER A 245 -9.72 -7.91 -8.42
N ILE A 246 -10.16 -6.82 -7.76
CA ILE A 246 -9.44 -6.27 -6.61
C ILE A 246 -9.53 -7.15 -5.37
N GLN A 247 -10.70 -7.72 -5.07
CA GLN A 247 -10.86 -8.64 -3.93
C GLN A 247 -9.95 -9.86 -4.04
N LYS A 248 -9.84 -10.43 -5.24
CA LYS A 248 -8.93 -11.56 -5.51
C LYS A 248 -7.46 -11.21 -5.22
N ARG A 249 -7.05 -9.97 -5.43
CA ARG A 249 -5.66 -9.52 -5.21
C ARG A 249 -5.29 -9.40 -3.74
N TYR A 250 -6.28 -9.22 -2.87
CA TYR A 250 -6.12 -9.15 -1.40
C TYR A 250 -6.74 -10.37 -0.69
N GLU A 251 -6.95 -11.47 -1.40
CA GLU A 251 -7.64 -12.64 -0.86
C GLU A 251 -6.76 -13.44 0.13
N SER A 252 -5.44 -13.38 -0.02
CA SER A 252 -4.46 -14.11 0.80
C SER A 252 -4.61 -13.78 2.28
N GLU A 253 -4.74 -14.82 3.11
CA GLU A 253 -4.86 -14.68 4.57
C GLU A 253 -3.63 -13.99 5.18
N LYS A 254 -2.43 -14.26 4.64
CA LYS A 254 -1.20 -13.60 5.09
C LYS A 254 -1.24 -12.09 4.85
N ILE A 255 -1.73 -11.67 3.67
CA ILE A 255 -1.85 -10.25 3.32
C ILE A 255 -2.95 -9.61 4.17
N LYS A 256 -4.10 -10.27 4.33
CA LYS A 256 -5.18 -9.76 5.19
C LYS A 256 -4.70 -9.54 6.62
N LEU A 257 -4.03 -10.51 7.22
CA LEU A 257 -3.46 -10.38 8.56
C LEU A 257 -2.46 -9.21 8.63
N PHE A 258 -1.53 -9.12 7.68
CA PHE A 258 -0.55 -8.03 7.61
C PHE A 258 -1.23 -6.65 7.54
N LEU A 259 -2.20 -6.48 6.65
CA LEU A 259 -2.94 -5.22 6.52
C LEU A 259 -3.77 -4.91 7.76
N SER A 260 -4.39 -5.92 8.37
CA SER A 260 -5.12 -5.75 9.62
C SER A 260 -4.20 -5.37 10.79
N ILE A 261 -2.96 -5.87 10.86
CA ILE A 261 -1.97 -5.39 11.84
C ILE A 261 -1.68 -3.91 11.60
N CYS A 262 -1.37 -3.52 10.35
CA CYS A 262 -1.09 -2.12 10.01
C CYS A 262 -2.26 -1.18 10.34
N THR A 263 -3.49 -1.58 10.03
CA THR A 263 -4.69 -0.78 10.33
C THR A 263 -4.99 -0.76 11.82
N TYR A 264 -4.83 -1.88 12.52
CA TYR A 264 -5.10 -1.98 13.96
C TYR A 264 -4.13 -1.14 14.78
N LEU A 265 -2.85 -1.10 14.43
CA LEU A 265 -1.83 -0.30 15.12
C LEU A 265 -1.88 1.19 14.77
N ASP A 266 -2.77 1.62 13.86
CA ASP A 266 -2.96 3.02 13.54
C ASP A 266 -4.04 3.65 14.44
N PRO A 267 -3.72 4.67 15.25
CA PRO A 267 -4.65 5.31 16.16
C PRO A 267 -5.87 5.96 15.48
N TRP A 268 -5.83 6.23 14.17
CA TRP A 268 -7.01 6.69 13.42
C TRP A 268 -8.10 5.62 13.34
N TYR A 269 -7.70 4.34 13.24
CA TYR A 269 -8.59 3.25 12.87
C TYR A 269 -8.81 2.28 14.03
N LYS A 270 -7.73 1.83 14.67
CA LYS A 270 -7.76 0.77 15.69
C LYS A 270 -8.56 -0.44 15.20
N SER A 271 -9.51 -0.93 16.00
CA SER A 271 -10.41 -2.03 15.64
C SER A 271 -11.55 -1.63 14.69
N SER A 272 -11.74 -0.36 14.34
CA SER A 272 -12.95 0.12 13.63
C SER A 272 -13.19 -0.52 12.26
N TYR A 273 -12.10 -0.91 11.57
CA TYR A 273 -12.12 -1.49 10.23
C TYR A 273 -11.64 -2.94 10.19
N VAL A 274 -11.39 -3.54 11.36
CA VAL A 274 -10.86 -4.90 11.50
C VAL A 274 -11.92 -5.75 12.18
N SER A 275 -12.27 -6.89 11.57
CA SER A 275 -13.29 -7.78 12.17
C SER A 275 -12.80 -8.35 13.49
N ASP A 276 -13.73 -8.62 14.42
CA ASP A 276 -13.40 -9.18 15.74
C ASP A 276 -12.53 -10.45 15.66
N GLU A 277 -12.83 -11.34 14.71
CA GLU A 277 -12.03 -12.55 14.44
C GLU A 277 -10.58 -12.18 14.08
N MET A 278 -10.40 -11.16 13.25
CA MET A 278 -9.07 -10.73 12.80
C MET A 278 -8.34 -9.95 13.89
N VAL A 279 -9.03 -9.19 14.74
CA VAL A 279 -8.42 -8.53 15.91
C VAL A 279 -7.80 -9.57 16.84
N VAL A 280 -8.46 -10.71 17.07
CA VAL A 280 -7.88 -11.80 17.87
C VAL A 280 -6.59 -12.32 17.23
N LYS A 281 -6.60 -12.58 15.91
CA LYS A 281 -5.40 -13.03 15.17
C LYS A 281 -4.27 -12.00 15.21
N VAL A 282 -4.58 -10.71 15.10
CA VAL A 282 -3.62 -9.61 15.21
C VAL A 282 -2.96 -9.63 16.58
N LYS A 283 -3.75 -9.69 17.66
CA LYS A 283 -3.24 -9.73 19.05
C LYS A 283 -2.36 -10.95 19.28
N ASP A 284 -2.77 -12.12 18.82
CA ASP A 284 -1.99 -13.35 18.93
C ASP A 284 -0.65 -13.24 18.18
N HIS A 285 -0.65 -12.60 17.01
CA HIS A 285 0.57 -12.37 16.23
C HIS A 285 1.53 -11.36 16.88
N LEU A 286 1.00 -10.26 17.44
CA LEU A 286 1.82 -9.30 18.18
C LEU A 286 2.48 -9.94 19.41
N LEU A 287 1.74 -10.82 20.11
CA LEU A 287 2.29 -11.58 21.23
C LEU A 287 3.37 -12.58 20.78
N SER A 288 3.23 -13.22 19.61
CA SER A 288 4.26 -14.12 19.10
C SER A 288 5.54 -13.39 18.70
N ILE A 289 5.45 -12.18 18.15
CA ILE A 289 6.63 -11.35 17.84
C ILE A 289 7.41 -11.05 19.11
N LEU A 290 6.71 -10.66 20.19
CA LEU A 290 7.34 -10.42 21.48
C LEU A 290 8.01 -11.69 22.05
N ASP A 291 7.35 -12.86 21.93
CA ASP A 291 7.92 -14.12 22.39
C ASP A 291 9.22 -14.47 21.62
N GLU A 292 9.30 -14.15 20.31
CA GLU A 292 10.49 -14.32 19.50
C GLU A 292 11.62 -13.36 19.91
N GLU A 293 11.30 -12.08 20.16
CA GLU A 293 12.28 -11.08 20.64
C GLU A 293 12.87 -11.47 22.01
N ILE A 294 12.04 -11.94 22.94
CA ILE A 294 12.49 -12.41 24.26
C ILE A 294 13.45 -13.60 24.09
N GLN A 295 13.11 -14.57 23.24
CA GLN A 295 13.99 -15.73 23.00
C GLN A 295 15.34 -15.34 22.40
N VAL A 296 15.34 -14.38 21.45
CA VAL A 296 16.59 -13.87 20.86
C VAL A 296 17.43 -13.16 21.92
N GLN A 297 16.81 -12.33 22.76
CA GLN A 297 17.50 -11.63 23.83
C GLN A 297 18.05 -12.59 24.89
N GLU A 298 17.30 -13.64 25.26
CA GLU A 298 17.77 -14.68 26.18
C GLU A 298 19.00 -15.42 25.63
N ILE A 299 19.06 -15.69 24.32
CA ILE A 299 20.22 -16.31 23.67
C ILE A 299 21.44 -15.38 23.73
N ILE A 300 21.26 -14.09 23.41
CA ILE A 300 22.33 -13.09 23.45
C ILE A 300 22.86 -12.94 24.89
N ASP A 301 21.97 -12.84 25.87
CA ASP A 301 22.33 -12.70 27.29
C ASP A 301 23.09 -13.93 27.81
N VAL A 302 22.78 -15.13 27.30
CA VAL A 302 23.52 -16.36 27.64
C VAL A 302 24.90 -16.36 26.99
N GLU A 303 25.03 -15.94 25.73
CA GLU A 303 26.33 -15.81 25.05
C GLU A 303 27.23 -14.76 25.71
N GLU A 304 26.67 -13.62 26.12
CA GLU A 304 27.40 -12.57 26.86
C GLU A 304 27.83 -13.05 28.25
N LYS A 305 26.96 -13.76 28.99
CA LYS A 305 27.33 -14.35 30.29
C LYS A 305 28.40 -15.44 30.18
N MET A 306 28.36 -16.26 29.13
CA MET A 306 29.39 -17.27 28.87
C MET A 306 30.75 -16.61 28.55
N ASN A 307 30.74 -15.47 27.86
CA ASN A 307 31.95 -14.68 27.62
C ASN A 307 32.45 -13.99 28.91
N GLU A 308 31.57 -13.44 29.76
CA GLU A 308 31.96 -12.85 31.04
C GLU A 308 32.46 -13.88 32.08
N GLU A 309 31.90 -15.09 32.12
CA GLU A 309 32.35 -16.14 33.03
C GLU A 309 33.72 -16.69 32.65
N SER A 310 34.10 -16.63 31.37
CA SER A 310 35.44 -16.99 30.89
C SER A 310 36.54 -16.01 31.38
N ASP A 311 36.17 -14.76 31.70
CA ASP A 311 37.07 -13.73 32.23
C ASP A 311 37.12 -13.68 33.78
N LYS A 312 36.21 -14.37 34.49
CA LYS A 312 36.08 -14.30 35.96
C LYS A 312 36.59 -15.54 36.71
N VAL A 313 37.24 -16.51 36.05
CA VAL A 313 37.89 -17.65 36.73
C VAL A 313 39.22 -17.23 37.36
N GLY A 314 39.13 -16.42 38.41
CA GLY A 314 40.28 -15.94 39.16
C GLY A 314 39.87 -15.04 40.33
N LEU A 315 39.27 -15.59 41.38
CA LEU A 315 39.71 -15.45 42.78
C LEU A 315 38.67 -16.00 43.79
N SER A 316 39.10 -17.07 44.49
CA SER A 316 38.90 -17.44 45.90
C SER A 316 37.52 -17.40 46.60
N ASN A 317 37.13 -18.60 47.04
CA ASN A 317 36.30 -18.92 48.20
C ASN A 317 36.63 -18.15 49.48
N SER A 318 35.61 -17.76 50.24
CA SER A 318 35.61 -17.97 51.70
C SER A 318 34.19 -18.01 52.29
N ASN A 319 33.91 -19.09 53.02
CA ASN A 319 32.72 -19.27 53.86
C ASN A 319 32.84 -18.44 55.15
N SER A 320 31.74 -17.85 55.61
CA SER A 320 31.46 -17.77 57.05
C SER A 320 29.96 -17.72 57.34
N ASN A 321 29.51 -18.68 58.15
CA ASN A 321 28.20 -18.75 58.77
C ASN A 321 28.16 -17.84 60.01
N VAL A 322 27.13 -17.01 60.17
CA VAL A 322 26.64 -16.58 61.49
C VAL A 322 25.10 -16.53 61.49
N CYS A 323 24.55 -17.09 62.56
CA CYS A 323 23.14 -17.33 62.87
C CYS A 323 22.42 -16.10 63.46
N GLY A 324 21.15 -15.91 63.09
CA GLY A 324 20.05 -15.67 64.04
C GLY A 324 19.82 -14.26 64.59
N SER A 325 19.30 -13.33 63.78
CA SER A 325 18.57 -12.15 64.28
C SER A 325 17.21 -12.02 63.59
N LEU A 326 16.15 -11.67 64.33
CA LEU A 326 14.82 -11.36 63.78
C LEU A 326 14.89 -10.30 62.67
N THR A 327 15.84 -9.38 62.75
CA THR A 327 16.13 -8.37 61.72
C THR A 327 16.68 -8.99 60.44
N SER A 328 17.51 -10.02 60.52
CA SER A 328 18.02 -10.75 59.35
C SER A 328 16.94 -11.57 58.64
N ILE A 329 16.00 -12.14 59.42
CA ILE A 329 14.84 -12.87 58.91
C ILE A 329 13.85 -11.89 58.28
N LEU A 330 13.56 -10.75 58.92
CA LEU A 330 12.69 -9.70 58.36
C LEU A 330 13.28 -9.08 57.09
N LEU A 331 14.60 -8.83 57.04
CA LEU A 331 15.27 -8.39 55.80
C LEU A 331 15.24 -9.45 54.70
N GLN A 332 15.31 -10.74 55.05
CA GLN A 332 15.12 -11.84 54.09
C GLN A 332 13.67 -11.96 53.62
N ILE A 333 12.69 -11.70 54.50
CA ILE A 333 11.26 -11.69 54.16
C ILE A 333 10.92 -10.46 53.32
N GLU A 334 11.47 -9.28 53.62
CA GLU A 334 11.32 -8.06 52.84
C GLU A 334 12.06 -8.13 51.52
N LYS A 335 13.26 -8.76 51.47
CA LYS A 335 13.91 -9.11 50.20
C LYS A 335 13.03 -10.09 49.42
N LYS A 336 12.51 -11.16 50.04
CA LYS A 336 11.57 -12.09 49.37
C LYS A 336 10.27 -11.41 48.91
N LYS A 337 9.74 -10.44 49.66
CA LYS A 337 8.54 -9.66 49.31
C LYS A 337 8.80 -8.58 48.26
N LYS A 338 9.99 -7.97 48.22
CA LYS A 338 10.42 -7.06 47.14
C LYS A 338 10.74 -7.82 45.86
N ILE A 339 11.31 -9.02 45.96
CA ILE A 339 11.52 -9.95 44.84
C ILE A 339 10.16 -10.52 44.35
N GLN A 340 9.13 -10.51 45.19
CA GLN A 340 7.72 -10.80 44.84
C GLN A 340 6.85 -9.55 44.61
N LYS A 341 7.43 -8.39 44.30
CA LYS A 341 6.71 -7.49 43.38
C LYS A 341 6.92 -8.12 42.02
N THR A 342 5.97 -8.95 41.62
CA THR A 342 5.89 -9.54 40.28
C THR A 342 6.06 -8.41 39.28
N GLU A 343 7.26 -8.28 38.72
CA GLU A 343 7.40 -7.63 37.42
C GLU A 343 6.45 -8.40 36.52
N LEU A 344 5.46 -7.69 35.96
CA LEU A 344 4.60 -8.29 34.94
C LEU A 344 5.54 -8.85 33.88
N THR A 345 5.29 -10.10 33.46
CA THR A 345 5.97 -10.63 32.29
C THR A 345 5.75 -9.66 31.13
N ASP A 346 6.72 -9.53 30.21
CA ASP A 346 6.58 -8.57 29.10
C ASP A 346 5.30 -8.83 28.28
N ARG A 347 4.88 -10.10 28.22
CA ARG A 347 3.58 -10.53 27.70
C ARG A 347 2.38 -9.88 28.41
N GLU A 348 2.39 -9.81 29.73
CA GLU A 348 1.31 -9.18 30.51
C GLU A 348 1.37 -7.65 30.39
N LYS A 349 2.56 -7.05 30.25
CA LYS A 349 2.71 -5.61 29.95
C LYS A 349 2.09 -5.27 28.59
N LEU A 350 2.45 -6.03 27.54
CA LEU A 350 1.91 -5.82 26.19
C LEU A 350 0.38 -5.96 26.16
N LYS A 351 -0.18 -6.99 26.81
CA LYS A 351 -1.64 -7.16 26.92
C LYS A 351 -2.31 -5.96 27.58
N ARG A 352 -1.68 -5.39 28.62
CA ARG A 352 -2.19 -4.20 29.30
C ARG A 352 -2.12 -2.96 28.41
N GLU A 353 -1.02 -2.76 27.71
CA GLU A 353 -0.86 -1.64 26.76
C GLU A 353 -1.85 -1.72 25.62
N LEU A 354 -2.05 -2.90 25.03
CA LEU A 354 -3.07 -3.13 24.00
C LEU A 354 -4.48 -2.82 24.51
N HIS A 355 -4.80 -3.16 25.76
CA HIS A 355 -6.09 -2.80 26.35
C HIS A 355 -6.25 -1.29 26.53
N LEU A 356 -5.20 -0.59 26.99
CA LEU A 356 -5.23 0.88 27.12
C LEU A 356 -5.33 1.56 25.76
N TYR A 357 -4.64 1.02 24.75
CA TYR A 357 -4.72 1.48 23.37
C TYR A 357 -6.14 1.38 22.81
N GLU A 358 -6.82 0.25 23.03
CA GLU A 358 -8.20 0.04 22.58
C GLU A 358 -9.22 0.92 23.32
N ASP A 359 -9.02 1.16 24.61
CA ASP A 359 -9.92 2.00 25.41
C ASP A 359 -9.78 3.49 25.08
N SER A 360 -8.64 3.91 24.55
CA SER A 360 -8.43 5.30 24.16
C SER A 360 -9.28 5.67 22.93
N GLU A 361 -9.72 6.92 22.85
CA GLU A 361 -10.47 7.39 21.68
C GLU A 361 -9.59 7.40 20.42
N ASN A 362 -10.20 7.23 19.25
CA ASN A 362 -9.51 7.42 17.98
C ASN A 362 -9.19 8.90 17.81
N ILE A 363 -7.99 9.20 17.32
CA ILE A 363 -7.61 10.58 17.01
C ILE A 363 -8.33 11.07 15.75
N SER A 364 -8.40 12.39 15.59
CA SER A 364 -9.03 13.01 14.43
C SER A 364 -8.25 12.73 13.15
N SER A 365 -8.95 12.59 12.01
CA SER A 365 -8.32 12.42 10.68
C SER A 365 -7.48 13.61 10.21
N THR A 366 -7.45 14.70 11.00
CA THR A 366 -6.64 15.90 10.77
C THR A 366 -5.37 15.95 11.64
N GLU A 367 -5.25 15.04 12.61
CA GLU A 367 -4.10 14.92 13.50
C GLU A 367 -3.10 13.90 12.94
N ASP A 368 -1.82 14.10 13.21
CA ASP A 368 -0.76 13.17 12.77
C ASP A 368 -0.76 11.91 13.67
N PRO A 369 -0.97 10.71 13.12
CA PRO A 369 -0.97 9.47 13.91
C PRO A 369 0.37 9.16 14.55
N LEU A 370 1.47 9.73 14.05
CA LEU A 370 2.79 9.58 14.66
C LEU A 370 3.00 10.52 15.87
N ALA A 371 2.08 11.46 16.11
CA ALA A 371 2.13 12.37 17.25
C ALA A 371 1.22 11.94 18.43
N TRP A 372 0.45 10.86 18.27
CA TRP A 372 -0.35 10.23 19.33
C TRP A 372 0.56 9.47 20.30
#